data_AF-A0A3N5LMV3-F1
#
_entry.id   AF-A0A3N5LMV3-F1
#
_cell.length_a   1.000
_cell.length_b   1.000
_cell.length_c   1.000
_cell.angle_alpha   90.00
_cell.angle_beta   90.00
_cell.angle_gamma   90.00
#
_symmetry.space_group_name_H-M   'P 1'
#
loop_
_entity.id
_entity.type
_entity.pdbx_description
1 polymer ?
#
loop_
_entity_poly.entity_id
_entity_poly.type
_entity_poly.pdbx_seq_one_letter_code
_entity_poly.pdbx_strand_id
1 'polypeptide(L)'
;RTKRWDSCFSLDFSYIHGGPVRSTPAARYRQWMTHKLASWQDQFGVIGCVGCGRCITWCPVGIDITAEAAAIRQSDVRAGTAAAIGHREEEVTQ
;
A
#
# COMPACT_ATOMS: atom_id res chain seq x y z
N ARG A 1 -20.05 12.31 -26.24
CA ARG A 1 -19.11 11.60 -25.33
C ARG A 1 -18.72 12.54 -24.21
N THR A 2 -18.92 12.14 -22.95
CA THR A 2 -18.60 12.97 -21.77
C THR A 2 -17.41 12.36 -21.03
N LYS A 3 -16.51 13.20 -20.49
CA LYS A 3 -15.41 12.77 -19.62
C LYS A 3 -15.77 13.11 -18.17
N ARG A 4 -15.47 12.20 -17.25
CA ARG A 4 -15.58 12.42 -15.80
C ARG A 4 -14.24 12.16 -15.14
N TRP A 5 -13.92 12.92 -14.11
CA TRP A 5 -12.83 12.56 -13.20
C TRP A 5 -13.26 11.35 -12.36
N ASP A 6 -12.31 10.46 -12.09
CA ASP A 6 -12.54 9.29 -11.25
C ASP A 6 -11.35 9.05 -10.34
N SER A 7 -11.58 8.37 -9.23
CA SER A 7 -10.60 8.06 -8.20
C SER A 7 -10.21 6.59 -8.26
N CYS A 8 -8.95 6.28 -8.01
CA CYS A 8 -8.51 4.89 -7.82
C CYS A 8 -9.17 4.16 -6.62
N PHE A 9 -9.87 4.89 -5.75
CA PHE A 9 -10.67 4.36 -4.65
C PHE A 9 -12.15 4.13 -4.99
N SER A 10 -12.62 4.61 -6.15
CA SER A 10 -13.95 4.30 -6.66
C SER A 10 -14.03 2.84 -7.08
N LEU A 11 -15.19 2.21 -6.89
CA LEU A 11 -15.41 0.82 -7.29
C LEU A 11 -15.31 0.67 -8.82
N ASP A 12 -15.92 1.61 -9.55
CA ASP A 12 -15.98 1.66 -11.02
C ASP A 12 -14.60 1.78 -11.66
N PHE A 13 -13.62 2.40 -10.99
CA PHE A 13 -12.29 2.67 -11.54
C PHE A 13 -11.57 1.38 -11.99
N SER A 14 -11.81 0.29 -11.28
CA SER A 14 -11.21 -1.02 -11.57
C SER A 14 -12.16 -1.99 -12.25
N TYR A 15 -13.30 -1.51 -12.74
CA TYR A 15 -14.31 -2.37 -13.34
C TYR A 15 -13.87 -2.85 -14.73
N ILE A 16 -13.85 -4.17 -14.90
CA ILE A 16 -13.60 -4.84 -16.17
C ILE A 16 -14.70 -5.88 -16.43
N HIS A 17 -14.63 -6.60 -17.54
CA HIS A 17 -15.55 -7.73 -17.79
C HIS A 17 -15.47 -8.73 -16.62
N GLY A 18 -16.59 -8.92 -15.92
CA GLY A 18 -16.66 -9.79 -14.74
C GLY A 18 -16.63 -9.06 -13.39
N GLY A 19 -16.48 -7.73 -13.36
CA GLY A 19 -16.60 -6.92 -12.14
C GLY A 19 -15.34 -6.11 -11.80
N PRO A 20 -15.33 -5.47 -10.62
CA PRO A 20 -14.18 -4.71 -10.15
C PRO A 20 -13.03 -5.64 -9.74
N VAL A 21 -11.82 -5.39 -10.25
CA VAL A 21 -10.61 -6.13 -9.86
C VAL A 21 -10.34 -5.98 -8.35
N ARG A 22 -10.74 -4.85 -7.75
CA ARG A 22 -10.56 -4.56 -6.32
C ARG A 22 -11.87 -4.11 -5.70
N SER A 23 -12.65 -5.09 -5.22
CA SER A 23 -13.96 -4.86 -4.62
C SER A 23 -13.88 -4.17 -3.25
N THR A 24 -12.84 -4.44 -2.46
CA THR A 24 -12.73 -3.91 -1.09
C THR A 24 -11.85 -2.65 -0.99
N PRO A 25 -12.16 -1.72 -0.05
CA PRO A 25 -11.28 -0.58 0.24
C PRO A 25 -9.86 -1.00 0.59
N ALA A 26 -9.70 -2.07 1.37
CA ALA A 26 -8.39 -2.61 1.74
C ALA A 26 -7.57 -3.08 0.52
N ALA A 27 -8.21 -3.70 -0.47
CA ALA A 27 -7.53 -4.11 -1.69
C ALA A 27 -7.09 -2.89 -2.53
N ARG A 28 -7.92 -1.85 -2.61
CA ARG A 28 -7.58 -0.58 -3.29
C ARG A 28 -6.45 0.16 -2.58
N TYR A 29 -6.50 0.21 -1.25
CA TYR A 29 -5.44 0.78 -0.42
C TYR A 29 -4.10 0.05 -0.60
N ARG A 30 -4.09 -1.30 -0.57
CA ARG A 30 -2.89 -2.08 -0.86
C ARG A 30 -2.31 -1.74 -2.22
N GLN A 31 -3.14 -1.69 -3.27
CA GLN A 31 -2.68 -1.31 -4.60
C GLN A 31 -2.10 0.10 -4.66
N TRP A 32 -2.74 1.04 -3.97
CA TRP A 32 -2.30 2.43 -3.91
C TRP A 32 -0.93 2.56 -3.21
N MET A 33 -0.67 1.77 -2.17
CA MET A 33 0.66 1.74 -1.56
C MET A 33 1.69 1.07 -2.46
N THR A 34 1.39 -0.13 -2.98
CA THR A 34 2.35 -0.93 -3.74
C THR A 34 2.71 -0.30 -5.08
N HIS A 35 1.75 0.24 -5.83
CA HIS A 35 2.07 0.86 -7.13
C HIS A 35 2.86 2.17 -7.01
N LYS A 36 2.89 2.78 -5.80
CA LYS A 36 3.71 3.95 -5.51
C LYS A 36 5.11 3.58 -5.04
N LEU A 37 5.24 2.59 -4.16
CA LEU A 37 6.47 2.33 -3.42
C LEU A 37 7.18 1.02 -3.76
N ALA A 38 6.51 0.04 -4.39
CA ALA A 38 7.04 -1.30 -4.62
C ALA A 38 7.05 -1.69 -6.10
N SER A 39 5.90 -1.67 -6.77
CA SER A 39 5.76 -2.28 -8.10
C SER A 39 6.64 -1.64 -9.18
N TRP A 40 7.02 -0.37 -9.01
CA TRP A 40 7.95 0.30 -9.93
C TRP A 40 9.38 -0.22 -9.80
N GLN A 41 9.81 -0.54 -8.57
CA GLN A 41 11.10 -1.16 -8.30
C GLN A 41 11.16 -2.56 -8.93
N ASP A 42 10.10 -3.35 -8.77
CA ASP A 42 10.03 -4.70 -9.33
C ASP A 42 10.06 -4.69 -10.87
N GLN A 43 9.43 -3.70 -11.50
CA GLN A 43 9.35 -3.60 -12.96
C GLN A 43 10.59 -2.98 -13.61
N PHE A 44 11.22 -1.99 -12.96
CA PHE A 44 12.22 -1.14 -13.59
C PHE A 44 13.55 -1.06 -12.82
N GLY A 45 13.66 -1.74 -11.68
CA GLY A 45 14.87 -1.72 -10.84
C GLY A 45 15.15 -0.39 -10.14
N VAL A 46 14.23 0.57 -10.23
CA VAL A 46 14.36 1.91 -9.66
C VAL A 46 13.12 2.32 -8.89
N ILE A 47 13.28 3.24 -7.94
CA ILE A 47 12.14 3.79 -7.20
C ILE A 47 11.42 4.83 -8.06
N GLY A 48 10.13 4.62 -8.31
CA GLY A 48 9.29 5.56 -9.06
C GLY A 48 8.80 6.77 -8.24
N CYS A 49 8.81 6.68 -6.91
CA CYS A 49 8.42 7.77 -6.03
C CYS A 49 9.59 8.73 -5.79
N VAL A 50 9.48 9.95 -6.31
CA VAL A 50 10.52 11.00 -6.19
C VAL A 50 10.21 12.05 -5.12
N GLY A 51 9.20 11.84 -4.27
CA GLY A 51 8.83 12.80 -3.23
C GLY A 51 8.07 14.05 -3.71
N CYS A 52 7.46 14.02 -4.90
CA CYS A 52 6.75 15.18 -5.49
C CYS A 52 5.45 15.62 -4.77
N GLY A 53 5.00 14.93 -3.73
CA GLY A 53 3.84 15.30 -2.91
C GLY A 53 2.45 15.19 -3.58
N ARG A 54 2.36 15.06 -4.91
CA ARG A 54 1.08 15.03 -5.65
C ARG A 54 0.13 13.94 -5.17
N CYS A 55 0.65 12.81 -4.71
CA CYS A 55 -0.18 11.73 -4.18
C CYS A 55 -0.90 12.09 -2.88
N ILE A 56 -0.38 13.02 -2.08
CA ILE A 56 -1.01 13.54 -0.86
C ILE A 56 -1.96 14.67 -1.24
N THR A 57 -1.45 15.68 -1.95
CA THR A 57 -2.20 16.90 -2.31
C THR A 57 -3.49 16.60 -3.07
N TRP A 58 -3.47 15.62 -3.97
CA TRP A 58 -4.59 15.31 -4.85
C TRP A 58 -5.32 14.02 -4.47
N CYS A 59 -5.05 13.44 -3.29
CA CYS A 59 -5.74 12.24 -2.86
C CYS A 59 -7.20 12.57 -2.51
N PRO A 60 -8.20 12.03 -3.25
CA PRO A 60 -9.60 12.36 -2.99
C PRO A 60 -10.13 11.76 -1.67
N VAL A 61 -9.40 10.80 -1.08
CA VAL A 61 -9.74 10.16 0.19
C VAL A 61 -8.79 10.55 1.34
N GLY A 62 -7.90 11.53 1.11
CA GLY A 62 -7.10 12.14 2.19
C GLY A 62 -5.97 11.27 2.77
N ILE A 63 -5.39 10.35 2.00
CA ILE A 63 -4.29 9.51 2.48
C ILE A 63 -2.96 10.26 2.48
N ASP A 64 -2.25 10.24 3.60
CA ASP A 64 -0.86 10.71 3.71
C ASP A 64 0.11 9.52 3.57
N ILE A 65 0.77 9.43 2.41
CA ILE A 65 1.70 8.33 2.11
C ILE A 65 2.87 8.24 3.10
N THR A 66 3.28 9.35 3.72
CA THR A 66 4.41 9.38 4.65
C THR A 66 4.02 8.72 5.98
N ALA A 67 2.83 9.05 6.47
CA ALA A 67 2.26 8.44 7.67
C ALA A 67 2.01 6.94 7.46
N GLU A 68 1.40 6.57 6.33
CA GLU A 68 1.12 5.17 6.00
C GLU A 68 2.41 4.34 5.86
N ALA A 69 3.42 4.86 5.15
CA ALA A 69 4.70 4.18 5.02
C ALA A 69 5.42 4.02 6.38
N ALA A 70 5.37 5.05 7.23
CA ALA A 70 5.91 4.98 8.57
C ALA A 70 5.19 3.93 9.44
N ALA A 71 3.86 3.86 9.35
CA ALA A 71 3.05 2.88 10.07
C ALA A 71 3.35 1.44 9.62
N ILE A 72 3.50 1.19 8.32
CA ILE A 72 3.88 -0.12 7.80
C ILE A 72 5.25 -0.53 8.33
N ARG A 73 6.27 0.35 8.23
CA ARG A 73 7.61 0.06 8.75
C ARG A 73 7.60 -0.27 10.25
N GLN A 74 6.81 0.45 11.04
CA GLN A 74 6.67 0.15 12.47
C GLN A 74 5.97 -1.19 12.71
N SER A 75 5.00 -1.55 11.88
CA SER A 75 4.29 -2.82 11.96
C SER A 75 5.23 -3.99 11.67
N ASP A 76 6.08 -3.87 10.65
CA ASP A 76 7.10 -4.87 10.32
C ASP A 76 8.12 -5.03 11.45
N VAL A 77 8.57 -3.93 12.05
CA VAL A 77 9.47 -3.97 13.22
C VAL A 77 8.81 -4.67 14.40
N ARG A 78 7.54 -4.37 14.69
CA ARG A 78 6.79 -5.03 15.77
C ARG A 78 6.61 -6.53 15.50
N ALA A 79 6.26 -6.90 14.27
CA ALA A 79 6.13 -8.29 13.86
C ALA A 79 7.46 -9.05 13.96
N GLY A 80 8.55 -8.46 13.46
CA GLY A 80 9.90 -9.01 13.58
C GLY A 80 10.38 -9.09 15.03
N THR A 81 10.05 -8.11 15.86
CA THR A 81 10.35 -8.12 17.31
C THR A 81 9.58 -9.24 18.02
N ALA A 82 8.29 -9.40 17.74
CA ALA A 82 7.47 -10.47 18.30
C ALA A 82 7.99 -11.85 17.89
N ALA A 83 8.36 -12.02 16.62
CA ALA A 83 8.99 -13.26 16.14
C ALA A 83 10.33 -13.54 16.87
N ALA A 84 11.16 -12.52 17.08
CA ALA A 84 12.44 -12.66 17.80
C ALA A 84 12.29 -12.87 19.32
N ILE A 85 11.14 -12.58 19.90
CA ILE A 85 10.81 -12.92 21.30
C ILE A 85 10.33 -14.37 21.39
N GLY A 86 9.43 -14.80 20.49
CA GLY A 86 8.92 -16.18 20.47
C GLY A 86 10.01 -17.24 20.27
N HIS A 87 11.07 -16.95 19.51
CA HIS A 87 12.21 -17.86 19.36
C HIS A 87 13.10 -17.99 20.61
N ARG A 88 12.98 -17.10 21.60
CA ARG A 88 13.78 -17.17 22.85
C ARG A 88 13.14 -18.03 23.94
N GLU A 89 11.88 -18.44 23.78
CA GLU A 89 11.20 -19.32 24.74
C GLU A 89 11.42 -20.82 24.44
N GLU A 90 11.74 -21.19 23.19
CA GLU A 90 12.09 -22.58 22.82
C GLU A 90 13.54 -22.97 23.18
N GLU A 91 14.46 -22.03 23.33
CA GLU A 91 15.89 -22.33 23.61
C GLU A 91 16.22 -22.45 25.12
N VAL A 92 15.30 -22.08 26.01
CA VAL A 92 15.52 -22.09 27.49
C VAL A 92 15.05 -23.41 28.15
N THR A 93 14.51 -24.36 27.37
CA THR A 93 14.10 -25.68 27.86
C THR A 93 14.98 -26.83 27.35
N GLN A 94 16.25 -26.55 27.03
CA GLN A 94 17.26 -27.58 26.76
C GLN A 94 18.53 -27.38 27.57
#